data_AF-A0A8C4Y5L8-F1
#
_entry.id   AF-A0A8C4Y5L8-F1
#
_cell.length_a   1.000
_cell.length_b   1.000
_cell.length_c   1.000
_cell.angle_alpha   90.00
_cell.angle_beta   90.00
_cell.angle_gamma   90.00
#
_symmetry.space_group_name_H-M   'P 1'
#
loop_
_entity.id
_entity.type
_entity.pdbx_description
1 polymer ?
#
loop_
_entity_poly.entity_id
_entity_poly.type
_entity_poly.pdbx_seq_one_letter_code
_entity_poly.pdbx_strand_id
1 'polypeptide(L)'
;MNLGDRAGQQRWVWGQVQAAEMGLEDRAGQRRWVWGQGHAAEMSLGDRAGQRRWVWGQGWAAEMGLEDRAGQRRWVWGQGCAAEMSLGDRAGQRRWVWGQGQGAKMGLVGRYRQQDRMGKLLVFVNPVGGRCRASEIYRDRVAGLFALAGIQTEVIVTPRSLAPRLVCVGGDGTFNELMHALISRTQRKAGIPEDNPTAPLLPPRLRIGIIPAGSTDCICFATVGTNDPVTSALHIIIGDSQPLDVCSVHHHERLLRYAVSLVGYGFYGDVVSDSERHRWMGPMRYDFSGFKAVLCNRSYEGTVEFLTVGGTEANPRDQTRCRAGETGTNGVSPPASEWQREQGRFLAINLTCMSSACPKSPDGLSPSAHLADGTADLILVRECSALGFLRHLSRHMDHRDQFDLPFVSVHRVRALRFTPKQLEDDDEGEQPGRRGWKGLLGGLCCGEQPLSSWSCDGETLPHADISVRVHRQLIHLFARGIEQGMGLL
;
A
#
# COMPACT_ATOMS: atom_id res chain seq x y z
N MET A 1 -25.16 45.13 4.94
CA MET A 1 -24.13 45.30 5.97
C MET A 1 -24.72 46.06 7.14
N ASN A 2 -24.60 45.55 8.36
CA ASN A 2 -25.03 46.24 9.57
C ASN A 2 -23.90 46.10 10.61
N LEU A 3 -23.21 47.21 10.90
CA LEU A 3 -22.05 47.29 11.79
C LEU A 3 -22.51 47.97 13.09
N GLY A 4 -22.83 47.16 14.10
CA GLY A 4 -23.16 47.65 15.43
C GLY A 4 -23.41 46.51 16.41
N ASP A 5 -22.74 46.58 17.56
CA ASP A 5 -22.87 45.62 18.65
C ASP A 5 -24.21 45.75 19.36
N ARG A 6 -24.95 44.64 19.43
CA ARG A 6 -26.10 44.49 20.31
C ARG A 6 -26.16 43.06 20.84
N ALA A 7 -25.89 42.89 22.14
CA ALA A 7 -26.27 41.70 22.87
C ALA A 7 -27.79 41.71 23.11
N GLY A 8 -28.49 40.67 22.65
CA GLY A 8 -29.95 40.55 22.79
C GLY A 8 -30.56 39.46 21.91
N GLN A 9 -31.78 39.02 22.23
CA GLN A 9 -32.54 38.09 21.39
C GLN A 9 -32.98 38.78 20.09
N GLN A 10 -32.59 38.21 18.94
CA GLN A 10 -33.00 38.75 17.64
C GLN A 10 -33.70 37.69 16.79
N ARG A 11 -34.79 38.10 16.12
CA ARG A 11 -35.58 37.26 15.21
C ARG A 11 -35.69 37.93 13.85
N TRP A 12 -35.37 37.20 12.79
CA TRP A 12 -35.47 37.63 11.40
C TRP A 12 -36.34 36.66 10.60
N VAL A 13 -37.23 37.17 9.76
CA VAL A 13 -38.14 36.38 8.91
C VAL A 13 -38.03 36.87 7.48
N TRP A 14 -37.72 35.95 6.55
CA TRP A 14 -37.48 36.26 5.15
C TRP A 14 -38.40 35.44 4.23
N GLY A 15 -38.91 36.09 3.17
CA GLY A 15 -39.82 35.51 2.17
C GLY A 15 -39.08 34.83 1.00
N GLN A 16 -39.60 34.97 -0.23
CA GLN A 16 -38.97 34.47 -1.46
C GLN A 16 -37.82 35.37 -1.91
N VAL A 17 -36.60 35.15 -1.39
CA VAL A 17 -35.45 36.04 -1.68
C VAL A 17 -34.11 35.28 -1.59
N GLN A 18 -33.09 35.79 -2.31
CA GLN A 18 -31.69 35.42 -2.09
C GLN A 18 -31.10 36.31 -0.99
N ALA A 19 -30.38 35.72 -0.03
CA ALA A 19 -29.75 36.48 1.05
C ALA A 19 -28.34 35.97 1.36
N ALA A 20 -27.39 36.89 1.48
CA ALA A 20 -26.04 36.60 1.93
C ALA A 20 -25.68 37.49 3.13
N GLU A 21 -25.24 36.87 4.23
CA GLU A 21 -24.78 37.59 5.43
C GLU A 21 -23.29 37.32 5.64
N MET A 22 -22.51 38.40 5.79
CA MET A 22 -21.07 38.36 6.05
C MET A 22 -20.75 39.16 7.32
N GLY A 23 -20.02 38.56 8.27
CA GLY A 23 -19.67 39.19 9.55
C GLY A 23 -18.23 38.90 9.97
N LEU A 24 -17.54 39.93 10.46
CA LEU A 24 -16.08 39.98 10.64
C LEU A 24 -15.56 39.93 12.08
N GLU A 25 -16.42 39.88 13.12
CA GLU A 25 -15.95 39.96 14.53
C GLU A 25 -16.78 39.13 15.55
N ASP A 26 -16.18 38.93 16.73
CA ASP A 26 -16.64 38.12 17.88
C ASP A 26 -17.97 38.59 18.45
N ARG A 27 -18.98 37.69 18.46
CA ARG A 27 -20.35 38.07 18.86
C ARG A 27 -21.09 36.99 19.63
N ALA A 28 -21.49 37.30 20.88
CA ALA A 28 -22.29 36.45 21.74
C ALA A 28 -23.80 36.84 21.76
N GLY A 29 -24.71 35.85 21.77
CA GLY A 29 -26.17 36.07 21.91
C GLY A 29 -27.09 34.98 21.34
N GLN A 30 -28.37 35.01 21.71
CA GLN A 30 -29.43 34.11 21.20
C GLN A 30 -30.10 34.66 19.95
N ARG A 31 -30.14 33.90 18.87
CA ARG A 31 -30.72 34.38 17.59
C ARG A 31 -31.53 33.31 16.86
N ARG A 32 -32.61 33.75 16.20
CA ARG A 32 -33.52 32.90 15.42
C ARG A 32 -33.78 33.46 14.02
N TRP A 33 -33.57 32.63 13.01
CA TRP A 33 -33.91 32.97 11.62
C TRP A 33 -34.96 32.01 11.09
N VAL A 34 -35.90 32.54 10.32
CA VAL A 34 -36.95 31.77 9.64
C VAL A 34 -36.99 32.17 8.17
N TRP A 35 -36.81 31.19 7.28
CA TRP A 35 -36.72 31.40 5.83
C TRP A 35 -37.83 30.62 5.10
N GLY A 36 -38.49 31.26 4.13
CA GLY A 36 -39.56 30.68 3.32
C GLY A 36 -39.07 29.81 2.16
N GLN A 37 -38.77 30.43 1.01
CA GLN A 37 -38.30 29.76 -0.22
C GLN A 37 -37.11 30.55 -0.81
N GLY A 38 -35.90 29.97 -0.96
CA GLY A 38 -34.76 30.76 -1.48
C GLY A 38 -33.36 30.13 -1.34
N HIS A 39 -32.33 30.89 -1.75
CA HIS A 39 -30.91 30.52 -1.60
C HIS A 39 -30.29 31.41 -0.52
N ALA A 40 -29.59 30.80 0.44
CA ALA A 40 -28.91 31.55 1.51
C ALA A 40 -27.46 31.09 1.70
N ALA A 41 -26.56 32.06 1.81
CA ALA A 41 -25.15 31.81 2.12
C ALA A 41 -24.72 32.67 3.31
N GLU A 42 -24.22 32.05 4.38
CA GLU A 42 -23.61 32.76 5.50
C GLU A 42 -22.11 32.49 5.51
N MET A 43 -21.31 33.56 5.57
CA MET A 43 -19.85 33.49 5.64
C MET A 43 -19.36 34.29 6.86
N SER A 44 -18.50 33.69 7.68
CA SER A 44 -18.03 34.31 8.92
C SER A 44 -16.54 34.11 9.16
N LEU A 45 -15.91 35.18 9.66
CA LEU A 45 -14.51 35.26 10.10
C LEU A 45 -14.56 35.78 11.57
N GLY A 46 -14.19 34.97 12.57
CA GLY A 46 -14.18 35.34 14.01
C GLY A 46 -14.75 34.29 15.00
N ASP A 47 -14.28 34.32 16.25
CA ASP A 47 -14.59 33.38 17.33
C ASP A 47 -15.98 33.65 17.93
N ARG A 48 -16.79 32.60 18.15
CA ARG A 48 -18.20 32.79 18.54
C ARG A 48 -18.70 31.82 19.60
N ALA A 49 -19.35 32.38 20.63
CA ALA A 49 -20.09 31.67 21.68
C ALA A 49 -21.59 32.06 21.70
N GLY A 50 -22.53 31.10 21.63
CA GLY A 50 -23.98 31.40 21.80
C GLY A 50 -24.98 30.36 21.25
N GLN A 51 -26.26 30.51 21.59
CA GLN A 51 -27.36 29.62 21.17
C GLN A 51 -28.07 30.12 19.91
N ARG A 52 -28.12 29.32 18.84
CA ARG A 52 -28.69 29.74 17.55
C ARG A 52 -29.69 28.74 16.98
N ARG A 53 -30.82 29.23 16.46
CA ARG A 53 -31.86 28.41 15.83
C ARG A 53 -32.20 28.89 14.43
N TRP A 54 -32.14 27.97 13.49
CA TRP A 54 -32.49 28.23 12.10
C TRP A 54 -33.66 27.35 11.68
N VAL A 55 -34.62 27.95 10.98
CA VAL A 55 -35.80 27.25 10.46
C VAL A 55 -35.92 27.58 8.98
N TRP A 56 -35.93 26.55 8.14
CA TRP A 56 -35.93 26.67 6.68
C TRP A 56 -37.12 25.94 6.07
N GLY A 57 -37.81 26.58 5.13
CA GLY A 57 -38.92 26.01 4.35
C GLY A 57 -38.44 25.14 3.20
N GLN A 58 -38.21 25.73 2.01
CA GLN A 58 -37.66 25.03 0.84
C GLN A 58 -36.49 25.79 0.18
N GLY A 59 -35.34 25.16 -0.05
CA GLY A 59 -34.18 25.85 -0.66
C GLY A 59 -32.79 25.25 -0.41
N TRP A 60 -31.77 25.94 -0.91
CA TRP A 60 -30.34 25.59 -0.76
C TRP A 60 -29.66 26.52 0.23
N ALA A 61 -28.84 25.96 1.12
CA ALA A 61 -28.10 26.74 2.09
C ALA A 61 -26.65 26.28 2.25
N ALA A 62 -25.73 27.25 2.28
CA ALA A 62 -24.32 27.01 2.53
C ALA A 62 -23.85 27.86 3.73
N GLU A 63 -23.25 27.22 4.74
CA GLU A 63 -22.57 27.92 5.84
C GLU A 63 -21.07 27.65 5.74
N MET A 64 -20.28 28.72 5.67
CA MET A 64 -18.81 28.67 5.70
C MET A 64 -18.28 29.46 6.91
N GLY A 65 -17.27 28.91 7.59
CA GLY A 65 -16.47 29.74 8.49
C GLY A 65 -15.17 29.11 8.92
N LEU A 66 -14.21 29.95 9.29
CA LEU A 66 -12.80 29.55 9.23
C LEU A 66 -12.18 29.04 10.54
N GLU A 67 -12.73 29.29 11.74
CA GLU A 67 -12.01 28.99 13.01
C GLU A 67 -12.91 28.45 14.16
N ASP A 68 -12.32 28.29 15.36
CA ASP A 68 -12.78 27.53 16.53
C ASP A 68 -14.15 27.95 17.07
N ARG A 69 -15.04 26.98 17.33
CA ARG A 69 -16.46 27.29 17.64
C ARG A 69 -16.99 26.60 18.88
N ALA A 70 -17.54 27.39 19.82
CA ALA A 70 -18.26 26.91 20.98
C ALA A 70 -19.74 27.35 21.03
N GLY A 71 -20.67 26.44 21.35
CA GLY A 71 -22.09 26.78 21.57
C GLY A 71 -23.13 25.79 21.02
N GLN A 72 -24.39 25.96 21.45
CA GLN A 72 -25.51 25.09 21.10
C GLN A 72 -26.27 25.58 19.85
N ARG A 73 -26.39 24.75 18.82
CA ARG A 73 -27.08 25.14 17.57
C ARG A 73 -28.14 24.11 17.16
N ARG A 74 -29.30 24.62 16.71
CA ARG A 74 -30.41 23.80 16.21
C ARG A 74 -30.86 24.24 14.82
N TRP A 75 -30.87 23.29 13.91
CA TRP A 75 -31.31 23.48 12.53
C TRP A 75 -32.58 22.68 12.28
N VAL A 76 -33.59 23.30 11.68
CA VAL A 76 -34.85 22.65 11.30
C VAL A 76 -35.11 22.92 9.82
N TRP A 77 -35.17 21.87 9.02
CA TRP A 77 -35.32 21.95 7.55
C TRP A 77 -36.62 21.29 7.09
N GLY A 78 -37.29 21.89 6.10
CA GLY A 78 -38.44 21.32 5.38
C GLY A 78 -38.04 20.39 4.23
N GLN A 79 -37.82 20.95 3.03
CA GLN A 79 -37.38 20.23 1.81
C GLN A 79 -36.21 20.97 1.13
N GLY A 80 -35.02 20.37 1.01
CA GLY A 80 -33.85 21.00 0.39
C GLY A 80 -32.51 20.35 0.76
N CYS A 81 -31.41 20.90 0.23
CA CYS A 81 -30.04 20.44 0.44
C CYS A 81 -29.22 21.51 1.19
N ALA A 82 -28.42 21.08 2.16
CA ALA A 82 -27.54 21.96 2.92
C ALA A 82 -26.10 21.44 2.98
N ALA A 83 -25.14 22.35 2.87
CA ALA A 83 -23.71 22.09 3.00
C ALA A 83 -23.10 23.00 4.07
N GLU A 84 -22.37 22.41 5.01
CA GLU A 84 -21.60 23.15 6.03
C GLU A 84 -20.11 22.86 5.80
N MET A 85 -19.29 23.91 5.74
CA MET A 85 -17.84 23.82 5.59
C MET A 85 -17.14 24.64 6.69
N SER A 86 -16.19 24.02 7.41
CA SER A 86 -15.50 24.65 8.55
C SER A 86 -14.05 24.17 8.68
N LEU A 87 -13.14 25.10 8.99
CA LEU A 87 -11.68 24.88 9.02
C LEU A 87 -11.01 24.87 10.43
N GLY A 88 -11.74 25.11 11.54
CA GLY A 88 -11.20 25.06 12.92
C GLY A 88 -11.76 23.94 13.84
N ASP A 89 -11.20 23.84 15.06
CA ASP A 89 -11.51 22.90 16.14
C ASP A 89 -12.88 23.16 16.81
N ARG A 90 -13.48 22.11 17.38
CA ARG A 90 -14.94 22.04 17.62
C ARG A 90 -15.30 21.68 19.07
N ALA A 91 -15.94 22.59 19.80
CA ALA A 91 -16.48 22.32 21.14
C ALA A 91 -17.94 22.80 21.32
N GLY A 92 -18.94 22.02 20.89
CA GLY A 92 -20.35 22.37 21.15
C GLY A 92 -21.40 21.35 20.69
N GLN A 93 -22.56 21.31 21.37
CA GLN A 93 -23.71 20.44 21.04
C GLN A 93 -24.52 20.99 19.86
N ARG A 94 -24.71 20.18 18.80
CA ARG A 94 -25.48 20.57 17.61
C ARG A 94 -26.54 19.54 17.27
N ARG A 95 -27.76 19.98 16.94
CA ARG A 95 -28.89 19.12 16.59
C ARG A 95 -29.48 19.52 15.23
N TRP A 96 -29.48 18.57 14.30
CA TRP A 96 -30.14 18.70 12.99
C TRP A 96 -31.49 18.00 13.04
N VAL A 97 -32.52 18.64 12.48
CA VAL A 97 -33.86 18.07 12.31
C VAL A 97 -34.23 18.27 10.85
N TRP A 98 -34.36 17.15 10.13
CA TRP A 98 -34.67 17.12 8.69
C TRP A 98 -36.14 16.73 8.47
N GLY A 99 -36.78 17.32 7.47
CA GLY A 99 -37.98 16.81 6.82
C GLY A 99 -37.63 15.81 5.71
N GLN A 100 -38.16 15.99 4.49
CA GLN A 100 -37.97 15.07 3.35
C GLN A 100 -36.71 15.35 2.48
N GLY A 101 -35.69 16.03 2.99
CA GLY A 101 -34.48 16.42 2.24
C GLY A 101 -33.20 15.63 2.60
N GLN A 102 -32.13 15.76 1.80
CA GLN A 102 -30.79 15.17 2.00
C GLN A 102 -29.76 16.24 2.37
N GLY A 103 -28.79 15.92 3.24
CA GLY A 103 -27.73 16.84 3.65
C GLY A 103 -26.35 16.20 3.57
N ALA A 104 -25.35 16.95 3.09
CA ALA A 104 -23.96 16.53 3.04
C ALA A 104 -23.13 17.36 4.02
N LYS A 105 -22.37 16.69 4.89
CA LYS A 105 -21.48 17.35 5.83
C LYS A 105 -20.04 17.24 5.33
N MET A 106 -19.54 18.27 4.68
CA MET A 106 -18.13 18.37 4.28
C MET A 106 -17.32 19.05 5.39
N GLY A 107 -16.92 18.26 6.39
CA GLY A 107 -15.90 18.68 7.33
C GLY A 107 -14.53 18.27 6.82
N LEU A 108 -13.65 19.23 6.52
CA LEU A 108 -12.23 18.97 6.24
C LEU A 108 -11.44 18.48 7.46
N VAL A 109 -12.08 18.45 8.63
CA VAL A 109 -11.61 17.72 9.81
C VAL A 109 -12.77 16.87 10.34
N GLY A 110 -12.78 15.60 9.95
CA GLY A 110 -13.56 14.56 10.61
C GLY A 110 -13.06 14.39 12.05
N ARG A 111 -13.95 14.08 12.98
CA ARG A 111 -13.61 13.85 14.39
C ARG A 111 -12.53 12.77 14.45
N TYR A 112 -11.28 13.17 14.67
CA TYR A 112 -10.29 12.26 15.21
C TYR A 112 -10.79 11.85 16.59
N ARG A 113 -11.01 10.55 16.77
CA ARG A 113 -11.01 9.98 18.13
C ARG A 113 -9.72 10.47 18.77
N GLN A 114 -9.82 11.23 19.85
CA GLN A 114 -8.75 11.45 20.83
C GLN A 114 -8.35 10.08 21.41
N GLN A 115 -7.62 9.29 20.65
CA GLN A 115 -6.91 8.11 21.12
C GLN A 115 -5.48 8.23 20.61
N ASP A 116 -4.60 8.48 21.58
CA ASP A 116 -3.19 8.87 21.53
C ASP A 116 -2.88 10.31 21.10
N ARG A 117 -2.56 11.14 22.10
CA ARG A 117 -1.65 12.30 21.97
C ARG A 117 -0.47 11.87 21.08
N MET A 118 -0.27 12.58 19.97
CA MET A 118 0.78 12.34 18.97
C MET A 118 2.14 12.08 19.65
N GLY A 119 2.52 10.80 19.71
CA GLY A 119 3.70 10.31 20.40
C GLY A 119 4.99 10.51 19.60
N LYS A 120 6.13 10.27 20.26
CA LYS A 120 7.45 10.30 19.63
C LYS A 120 7.52 9.33 18.44
N LEU A 121 7.91 9.83 17.27
CA LEU A 121 8.28 9.05 16.09
C LEU A 121 9.78 8.77 16.12
N LEU A 122 10.15 7.53 15.85
CA LEU A 122 11.54 7.18 15.57
C LEU A 122 11.74 7.06 14.07
N VAL A 123 12.65 7.87 13.54
CA VAL A 123 12.93 7.99 12.11
C VAL A 123 14.29 7.38 11.81
N PHE A 124 14.27 6.30 11.04
CA PHE A 124 15.46 5.66 10.48
C PHE A 124 15.76 6.26 9.12
N VAL A 125 16.91 6.90 9.00
CA VAL A 125 17.36 7.47 7.72
C VAL A 125 18.53 6.64 7.23
N ASN A 126 18.38 5.99 6.07
CA ASN A 126 19.50 5.35 5.40
C ASN A 126 20.25 6.40 4.57
N PRO A 127 21.42 6.90 5.01
CA PRO A 127 22.10 8.02 4.35
C PRO A 127 22.61 7.69 2.94
N VAL A 128 22.71 6.40 2.59
CA VAL A 128 23.15 5.93 1.26
C VAL A 128 21.97 5.75 0.29
N GLY A 129 20.73 5.75 0.80
CA GLY A 129 19.51 5.63 0.00
C GLY A 129 19.35 6.75 -1.04
N GLY A 130 18.86 6.41 -2.23
CA GLY A 130 18.44 7.40 -3.23
C GLY A 130 19.54 8.23 -3.84
N ARG A 131 20.70 7.63 -4.15
CA ARG A 131 21.91 8.36 -4.55
C ARG A 131 22.38 9.35 -3.47
N CYS A 132 22.32 8.91 -2.19
CA CYS A 132 22.70 9.70 -1.02
C CYS A 132 21.80 10.93 -0.72
N ARG A 133 20.53 10.90 -1.15
CA ARG A 133 19.58 12.01 -0.97
C ARG A 133 18.58 11.80 0.17
N ALA A 134 18.51 10.62 0.77
CA ALA A 134 17.53 10.32 1.82
C ALA A 134 17.57 11.32 2.99
N SER A 135 18.77 11.72 3.45
CA SER A 135 18.93 12.71 4.52
C SER A 135 18.46 14.11 4.12
N GLU A 136 18.71 14.52 2.86
CA GLU A 136 18.24 15.78 2.29
C GLU A 136 16.72 15.79 2.18
N ILE A 137 16.14 14.72 1.62
CA ILE A 137 14.69 14.56 1.47
C ILE A 137 14.00 14.66 2.83
N TYR A 138 14.50 13.94 3.85
CA TYR A 138 13.91 14.01 5.18
C TYR A 138 13.97 15.43 5.75
N ARG A 139 15.16 16.05 5.73
CA ARG A 139 15.38 17.38 6.30
C ARG A 139 14.54 18.45 5.61
N ASP A 140 14.53 18.45 4.27
CA ASP A 140 14.02 19.56 3.48
C ASP A 140 12.53 19.42 3.15
N ARG A 141 11.99 18.20 3.15
CA ARG A 141 10.60 17.92 2.72
C ARG A 141 9.70 17.39 3.83
N VAL A 142 10.25 16.70 4.84
CA VAL A 142 9.45 15.92 5.81
C VAL A 142 9.54 16.43 7.23
N ALA A 143 10.74 16.76 7.72
CA ALA A 143 10.97 17.13 9.12
C ALA A 143 10.12 18.34 9.56
N GLY A 144 9.99 19.35 8.69
CA GLY A 144 9.14 20.52 8.94
C GLY A 144 7.66 20.15 9.10
N LEU A 145 7.15 19.19 8.33
CA LEU A 145 5.76 18.75 8.42
C LEU A 145 5.47 18.03 9.74
N PHE A 146 6.39 17.16 10.19
CA PHE A 146 6.26 16.51 11.49
C PHE A 146 6.33 17.52 12.65
N ALA A 147 7.20 18.52 12.56
CA ALA A 147 7.26 19.59 13.55
C ALA A 147 5.97 20.42 13.61
N LEU A 148 5.42 20.80 12.44
CA LEU A 148 4.14 21.52 12.34
C LEU A 148 2.96 20.69 12.88
N ALA A 149 3.00 19.37 12.70
CA ALA A 149 2.01 18.45 13.26
C ALA A 149 2.19 18.17 14.76
N GLY A 150 3.15 18.81 15.43
CA GLY A 150 3.44 18.61 16.85
C GLY A 150 4.04 17.24 17.17
N ILE A 151 4.61 16.55 16.19
CA ILE A 151 5.19 15.22 16.37
C ILE A 151 6.68 15.35 16.71
N GLN A 152 7.07 14.81 17.87
CA GLN A 152 8.49 14.74 18.26
C GLN A 152 9.19 13.63 17.47
N THR A 153 10.25 13.96 16.75
CA THR A 153 11.02 12.99 15.98
C THR A 153 12.40 12.75 16.60
N GLU A 154 12.75 11.49 16.82
CA GLU A 154 14.11 11.06 17.11
C GLU A 154 14.70 10.46 15.83
N VAL A 155 15.77 11.05 15.31
CA VAL A 155 16.40 10.59 14.06
C VAL A 155 17.59 9.71 14.41
N ILE A 156 17.54 8.46 13.98
CA ILE A 156 18.62 7.50 14.12
C ILE A 156 19.17 7.18 12.74
N VAL A 157 20.48 7.43 12.56
CA VAL A 157 21.19 7.15 11.31
C VAL A 157 21.65 5.68 11.23
N THR A 158 21.60 4.90 12.33
CA THR A 158 21.79 3.42 12.40
C THR A 158 21.41 2.87 13.80
N PRO A 159 20.88 1.64 13.95
CA PRO A 159 20.04 1.26 15.10
C PRO A 159 20.80 0.98 16.41
N ARG A 160 20.30 1.53 17.53
CA ARG A 160 20.53 0.96 18.88
C ARG A 160 19.29 0.88 19.80
N SER A 161 18.12 1.43 19.46
CA SER A 161 16.85 1.13 20.16
C SER A 161 15.61 1.49 19.33
N LEU A 162 14.46 0.85 19.57
CA LEU A 162 13.21 1.02 18.79
C LEU A 162 12.12 1.70 19.65
N ALA A 163 11.55 2.81 19.16
CA ALA A 163 10.47 3.58 19.77
C ALA A 163 9.06 3.15 19.28
N PRO A 164 7.94 3.76 19.75
CA PRO A 164 6.58 3.23 19.57
C PRO A 164 5.92 3.52 18.21
N ARG A 165 6.53 4.33 17.33
CA ARG A 165 6.13 4.50 15.92
C ARG A 165 7.39 4.63 15.09
N LEU A 166 7.42 3.94 13.94
CA LEU A 166 8.64 3.65 13.21
C LEU A 166 8.52 4.19 11.79
N VAL A 167 9.43 5.06 11.37
CA VAL A 167 9.46 5.60 10.00
C VAL A 167 10.81 5.26 9.40
N CYS A 168 10.83 4.64 8.21
CA CYS A 168 12.03 4.53 7.40
C CYS A 168 12.03 5.58 6.29
N VAL A 169 13.20 6.19 6.06
CA VAL A 169 13.49 7.05 4.92
C VAL A 169 14.54 6.34 4.08
N GLY A 170 14.12 5.85 2.91
CA GLY A 170 14.94 4.99 2.06
C GLY A 170 14.12 4.34 0.96
N GLY A 171 14.69 3.31 0.33
CA GLY A 171 13.97 2.47 -0.63
C GLY A 171 13.45 1.16 -0.04
N ASP A 172 12.97 0.28 -0.91
CA ASP A 172 12.37 -1.02 -0.55
C ASP A 172 13.28 -1.87 0.37
N GLY A 173 14.60 -1.85 0.17
CA GLY A 173 15.56 -2.57 1.03
C GLY A 173 15.59 -2.07 2.49
N THR A 174 15.53 -0.75 2.71
CA THR A 174 15.48 -0.18 4.07
C THR A 174 14.16 -0.51 4.76
N PHE A 175 13.06 -0.55 4.00
CA PHE A 175 11.80 -1.06 4.51
C PHE A 175 11.90 -2.54 4.90
N ASN A 176 12.50 -3.38 4.05
CA ASN A 176 12.63 -4.81 4.32
C ASN A 176 13.43 -5.10 5.59
N GLU A 177 14.57 -4.45 5.81
CA GLU A 177 15.33 -4.58 7.06
C GLU A 177 14.48 -4.27 8.29
N LEU A 178 13.68 -3.20 8.21
CA LEU A 178 12.82 -2.75 9.29
C LEU A 178 11.67 -3.73 9.56
N MET A 179 11.03 -4.24 8.49
CA MET A 179 9.98 -5.24 8.56
C MET A 179 10.49 -6.52 9.23
N HIS A 180 11.63 -7.04 8.80
CA HIS A 180 12.25 -8.24 9.39
C HIS A 180 12.52 -8.03 10.87
N ALA A 181 13.20 -6.93 11.23
CA ALA A 181 13.50 -6.63 12.63
C ALA A 181 12.24 -6.54 13.49
N LEU A 182 11.16 -5.99 12.96
CA LEU A 182 9.90 -5.81 13.67
C LEU A 182 9.15 -7.13 13.85
N ILE A 183 9.03 -7.95 12.79
CA ILE A 183 8.38 -9.26 12.84
C ILE A 183 9.16 -10.17 13.79
N SER A 184 10.47 -10.31 13.61
CA SER A 184 11.28 -11.21 14.44
C SER A 184 11.30 -10.81 15.91
N ARG A 185 11.32 -9.50 16.22
CA ARG A 185 11.16 -9.03 17.61
C ARG A 185 9.80 -9.41 18.19
N THR A 186 8.74 -9.34 17.39
CA THR A 186 7.38 -9.67 17.82
C THR A 186 7.25 -11.17 18.08
N GLN A 187 7.72 -12.02 17.16
CA GLN A 187 7.66 -13.47 17.33
C GLN A 187 8.51 -13.95 18.50
N ARG A 188 9.74 -13.44 18.63
CA ARG A 188 10.62 -13.77 19.76
C ARG A 188 10.00 -13.44 21.11
N LYS A 189 9.32 -12.29 21.23
CA LYS A 189 8.62 -11.91 22.47
C LYS A 189 7.42 -12.81 22.78
N ALA A 190 6.80 -13.37 21.74
CA ALA A 190 5.67 -14.29 21.88
C ALA A 190 6.08 -15.76 22.02
N GLY A 191 7.38 -16.09 21.87
CA GLY A 191 7.85 -17.47 21.88
C GLY A 191 7.45 -18.27 20.64
N ILE A 192 7.14 -17.60 19.52
CA ILE A 192 6.74 -18.24 18.27
C ILE A 192 7.99 -18.51 17.42
N PRO A 193 8.29 -19.77 17.05
CA PRO A 193 9.43 -20.10 16.22
C PRO A 193 9.16 -19.69 14.77
N GLU A 194 9.96 -18.75 14.26
CA GLU A 194 9.86 -18.26 12.87
C GLU A 194 10.26 -19.33 11.84
N ASP A 195 11.11 -20.25 12.25
CA ASP A 195 11.58 -21.38 11.44
C ASP A 195 10.48 -22.40 11.12
N ASN A 196 9.44 -22.49 11.95
CA ASN A 196 8.30 -23.36 11.66
C ASN A 196 7.41 -22.75 10.55
N PRO A 197 7.32 -23.36 9.35
CA PRO A 197 6.56 -22.80 8.22
C PRO A 197 5.05 -22.79 8.45
N THR A 198 4.56 -23.56 9.42
CA THR A 198 3.13 -23.66 9.77
C THR A 198 2.74 -22.76 10.94
N ALA A 199 3.70 -22.11 11.59
CA ALA A 199 3.44 -21.28 12.76
C ALA A 199 2.52 -20.09 12.40
N PRO A 200 1.49 -19.81 13.24
CA PRO A 200 0.67 -18.62 13.08
C PRO A 200 1.45 -17.40 13.60
N LEU A 201 2.09 -16.67 12.69
CA LEU A 201 2.85 -15.48 13.03
C LEU A 201 1.94 -14.39 13.61
N LEU A 202 2.39 -13.71 14.65
CA LEU A 202 1.65 -12.60 15.26
C LEU A 202 1.96 -11.26 14.58
N PRO A 203 0.95 -10.44 14.27
CA PRO A 203 1.17 -9.13 13.69
C PRO A 203 1.83 -8.18 14.71
N PRO A 204 2.89 -7.46 14.33
CA PRO A 204 3.48 -6.44 15.19
C PRO A 204 2.47 -5.33 15.50
N ARG A 205 2.47 -4.86 16.75
CA ARG A 205 1.62 -3.72 17.17
C ARG A 205 2.05 -2.39 16.55
N LEU A 206 3.33 -2.29 16.15
CA LEU A 206 3.89 -1.07 15.59
C LEU A 206 3.57 -1.01 14.10
N ARG A 207 3.20 0.19 13.63
CA ARG A 207 3.01 0.49 12.22
C ARG A 207 4.30 1.03 11.63
N ILE A 208 4.55 0.73 10.37
CA ILE A 208 5.72 1.19 9.62
C ILE A 208 5.32 2.35 8.71
N GLY A 209 6.02 3.48 8.82
CA GLY A 209 5.92 4.60 7.88
C GLY A 209 7.05 4.53 6.88
N ILE A 210 6.75 4.77 5.61
CA ILE A 210 7.74 4.76 4.53
C ILE A 210 7.80 6.17 3.95
N ILE A 211 8.99 6.78 3.95
CA ILE A 211 9.26 7.99 3.17
C ILE A 211 10.11 7.55 1.96
N PRO A 212 9.54 7.56 0.74
CA PRO A 212 10.22 7.12 -0.46
C PRO A 212 11.45 7.98 -0.73
N ALA A 213 12.60 7.32 -0.77
CA ALA A 213 13.88 7.91 -1.13
C ALA A 213 14.74 6.89 -1.89
N GLY A 214 14.16 5.88 -2.53
CA GLY A 214 14.86 4.90 -3.36
C GLY A 214 14.67 5.17 -4.86
N SER A 215 15.20 4.26 -5.69
CA SER A 215 15.08 4.35 -7.15
C SER A 215 13.80 3.73 -7.71
N THR A 216 13.19 2.81 -6.96
CA THR A 216 12.03 2.03 -7.40
C THR A 216 10.82 2.34 -6.52
N ASP A 217 10.99 2.18 -5.21
CA ASP A 217 9.99 2.43 -4.18
C ASP A 217 8.65 1.75 -4.50
N CYS A 218 8.75 0.49 -4.92
CA CYS A 218 7.61 -0.31 -5.39
C CYS A 218 6.56 -0.46 -4.29
N ILE A 219 7.00 -0.66 -3.04
CA ILE A 219 6.09 -0.86 -1.91
C ILE A 219 5.32 0.43 -1.61
N CYS A 220 5.99 1.59 -1.66
CA CYS A 220 5.33 2.89 -1.50
C CYS A 220 4.36 3.16 -2.65
N PHE A 221 4.81 2.94 -3.89
CA PHE A 221 3.99 3.16 -5.07
C PHE A 221 2.72 2.30 -5.06
N ALA A 222 2.84 1.01 -4.75
CA ALA A 222 1.71 0.09 -4.77
C ALA A 222 0.77 0.24 -3.56
N THR A 223 1.18 0.93 -2.50
CA THR A 223 0.33 1.19 -1.31
C THR A 223 -0.23 2.61 -1.22
N VAL A 224 0.43 3.60 -1.83
CA VAL A 224 0.03 5.02 -1.79
C VAL A 224 -0.37 5.52 -3.19
N GLY A 225 0.14 4.91 -4.26
CA GLY A 225 -0.09 5.32 -5.65
C GLY A 225 0.94 6.34 -6.17
N THR A 226 1.87 6.80 -5.33
CA THR A 226 2.91 7.77 -5.69
C THR A 226 4.17 7.56 -4.85
N ASN A 227 5.30 8.03 -5.38
CA ASN A 227 6.59 8.05 -4.69
C ASN A 227 6.92 9.45 -4.14
N ASP A 228 5.90 10.28 -3.89
CA ASP A 228 6.11 11.60 -3.30
C ASP A 228 6.28 11.53 -1.76
N PRO A 229 7.42 11.99 -1.22
CA PRO A 229 7.71 11.90 0.21
C PRO A 229 6.80 12.77 1.08
N VAL A 230 6.21 13.84 0.53
CA VAL A 230 5.29 14.70 1.27
C VAL A 230 3.96 13.99 1.46
N THR A 231 3.41 13.36 0.42
CA THR A 231 2.20 12.53 0.50
C THR A 231 2.35 11.43 1.55
N SER A 232 3.49 10.71 1.57
CA SER A 232 3.72 9.68 2.58
C SER A 232 3.84 10.25 4.00
N ALA A 233 4.48 11.41 4.17
CA ALA A 233 4.54 12.10 5.45
C ALA A 233 3.14 12.50 5.96
N LEU A 234 2.26 12.94 5.06
CA LEU A 234 0.87 13.27 5.40
C LEU A 234 0.10 12.03 5.88
N HIS A 235 0.24 10.87 5.23
CA HIS A 235 -0.40 9.64 5.72
C HIS A 235 0.11 9.21 7.11
N ILE A 236 1.38 9.45 7.43
CA ILE A 236 1.96 9.21 8.76
C ILE A 236 1.37 10.17 9.80
N ILE A 237 1.23 11.46 9.46
CA ILE A 237 0.67 12.52 10.32
C ILE A 237 -0.82 12.23 10.60
N ILE A 238 -1.58 11.94 9.55
CA ILE A 238 -2.98 11.53 9.61
C ILE A 238 -3.11 10.24 10.42
N GLY A 239 -2.11 9.37 10.38
CA GLY A 239 -2.14 8.10 11.11
C GLY A 239 -3.03 7.07 10.42
N ASP A 240 -3.12 7.14 9.08
CA ASP A 240 -3.77 6.13 8.26
C ASP A 240 -3.17 4.74 8.56
N SER A 241 -3.95 3.69 8.27
CA SER A 241 -3.50 2.32 8.51
C SER A 241 -3.95 1.42 7.38
N GLN A 242 -2.96 0.91 6.65
CA GLN A 242 -3.13 -0.07 5.59
C GLN A 242 -2.55 -1.41 6.07
N PRO A 243 -3.37 -2.46 6.29
CA PRO A 243 -2.84 -3.81 6.49
C PRO A 243 -2.13 -4.30 5.23
N LEU A 244 -1.08 -5.10 5.40
CA LEU A 244 -0.39 -5.78 4.32
C LEU A 244 -0.16 -7.27 4.62
N ASP A 245 -0.36 -8.09 3.60
CA ASP A 245 0.05 -9.48 3.59
C ASP A 245 1.57 -9.59 3.48
N VAL A 246 2.12 -10.63 4.11
CA VAL A 246 3.56 -10.91 4.09
C VAL A 246 3.76 -12.38 3.77
N CYS A 247 4.69 -12.65 2.87
CA CYS A 247 5.03 -13.97 2.39
C CYS A 247 6.30 -14.45 3.14
N SER A 248 6.24 -15.54 3.90
CA SER A 248 7.42 -16.14 4.54
C SER A 248 8.02 -17.19 3.63
N VAL A 249 9.32 -17.11 3.38
CA VAL A 249 10.07 -18.04 2.53
C VAL A 249 10.97 -18.90 3.39
N HIS A 250 10.81 -20.22 3.28
CA HIS A 250 11.53 -21.22 4.06
C HIS A 250 12.25 -22.22 3.16
N HIS A 251 13.36 -22.74 3.63
CA HIS A 251 14.05 -23.92 3.08
C HIS A 251 14.26 -24.91 4.21
N HIS A 252 13.74 -26.14 4.08
CA HIS A 252 13.88 -27.19 5.09
C HIS A 252 13.65 -26.72 6.53
N GLU A 253 12.49 -26.09 6.79
CA GLU A 253 12.11 -25.54 8.10
C GLU A 253 13.05 -24.45 8.66
N ARG A 254 13.83 -23.79 7.80
CA ARG A 254 14.57 -22.59 8.17
C ARG A 254 13.98 -21.40 7.45
N LEU A 255 13.63 -20.34 8.20
CA LEU A 255 13.20 -19.09 7.59
C LEU A 255 14.39 -18.46 6.86
N LEU A 256 14.22 -18.23 5.56
CA LEU A 256 15.18 -17.50 4.74
C LEU A 256 14.89 -16.01 4.78
N ARG A 257 13.64 -15.61 4.51
CA ARG A 257 13.26 -14.22 4.34
C ARG A 257 11.74 -14.01 4.38
N TYR A 258 11.31 -12.80 4.72
CA TYR A 258 9.96 -12.30 4.49
C TYR A 258 9.92 -11.42 3.24
N ALA A 259 8.86 -11.54 2.44
CA ALA A 259 8.61 -10.75 1.23
C ALA A 259 7.23 -10.09 1.30
N VAL A 260 7.07 -8.93 0.67
CA VAL A 260 5.77 -8.25 0.52
C VAL A 260 5.42 -7.96 -0.93
N SER A 261 6.40 -7.91 -1.83
CA SER A 261 6.16 -7.57 -3.23
C SER A 261 6.28 -8.80 -4.13
N LEU A 262 7.50 -9.31 -4.33
CA LEU A 262 7.80 -10.33 -5.33
C LEU A 262 8.77 -11.39 -4.78
N VAL A 263 8.38 -12.65 -4.95
CA VAL A 263 9.27 -13.82 -4.85
C VAL A 263 9.37 -14.46 -6.24
N GLY A 264 10.49 -14.29 -6.94
CA GLY A 264 10.66 -14.66 -8.34
C GLY A 264 11.84 -15.59 -8.62
N TYR A 265 11.60 -16.74 -9.25
CA TYR A 265 12.62 -17.69 -9.73
C TYR A 265 12.81 -17.57 -11.24
N GLY A 266 13.95 -18.03 -11.74
CA GLY A 266 14.32 -17.94 -13.15
C GLY A 266 14.71 -16.51 -13.51
N PHE A 267 14.07 -15.95 -14.54
CA PHE A 267 14.42 -14.65 -15.10
C PHE A 267 14.72 -13.55 -14.06
N TYR A 268 13.80 -13.28 -13.12
CA TYR A 268 14.01 -12.22 -12.12
C TYR A 268 15.16 -12.52 -11.16
N GLY A 269 15.27 -13.77 -10.71
CA GLY A 269 16.37 -14.21 -9.85
C GLY A 269 17.72 -14.09 -10.55
N ASP A 270 17.83 -14.54 -11.80
CA ASP A 270 19.04 -14.45 -12.62
C ASP A 270 19.43 -13.00 -12.89
N VAL A 271 18.46 -12.13 -13.20
CA VAL A 271 18.71 -10.70 -13.42
C VAL A 271 19.25 -10.05 -12.15
N VAL A 272 18.66 -10.32 -10.98
CA VAL A 272 19.16 -9.78 -9.71
C VAL A 272 20.57 -10.31 -9.43
N SER A 273 20.79 -11.62 -9.52
CA SER A 273 22.09 -12.26 -9.27
C SER A 273 23.20 -11.74 -10.20
N ASP A 274 22.93 -11.59 -11.50
CA ASP A 274 23.88 -11.02 -12.45
C ASP A 274 24.09 -9.52 -12.19
N SER A 275 23.05 -8.76 -11.88
CA SER A 275 23.14 -7.31 -11.62
C SER A 275 24.00 -6.97 -10.40
N GLU A 276 24.06 -7.87 -9.42
CA GLU A 276 24.91 -7.73 -8.23
C GLU A 276 26.40 -7.83 -8.58
N ARG A 277 26.78 -8.55 -9.64
CA ARG A 277 28.16 -8.57 -10.16
C ARG A 277 28.54 -7.28 -10.87
N HIS A 278 27.55 -6.48 -11.25
CA HIS A 278 27.71 -5.25 -12.02
C HIS A 278 27.30 -3.99 -11.24
N ARG A 279 27.46 -3.98 -9.90
CA ARG A 279 27.14 -2.81 -9.06
C ARG A 279 27.78 -1.50 -9.56
N TRP A 280 28.95 -1.60 -10.21
CA TRP A 280 29.68 -0.46 -10.77
C TRP A 280 28.91 0.32 -11.84
N MET A 281 27.91 -0.28 -12.50
CA MET A 281 27.08 0.37 -13.51
C MET A 281 25.92 1.20 -12.94
N GLY A 282 25.74 1.20 -11.61
CA GLY A 282 24.58 1.84 -10.99
C GLY A 282 23.25 1.27 -11.52
N PRO A 283 22.17 2.06 -11.66
CA PRO A 283 20.85 1.56 -12.06
C PRO A 283 20.80 0.85 -13.43
N MET A 284 21.70 1.16 -14.36
CA MET A 284 21.75 0.55 -15.70
C MET A 284 22.04 -0.96 -15.67
N ARG A 285 22.60 -1.45 -14.56
CA ARG A 285 22.88 -2.87 -14.34
C ARG A 285 21.66 -3.76 -14.55
N TYR A 286 20.47 -3.31 -14.15
CA TYR A 286 19.24 -4.09 -14.28
C TYR A 286 18.81 -4.22 -15.73
N ASP A 287 18.93 -3.15 -16.52
CA ASP A 287 18.56 -3.16 -17.94
C ASP A 287 19.54 -4.04 -18.74
N PHE A 288 20.84 -3.98 -18.41
CA PHE A 288 21.87 -4.85 -19.02
C PHE A 288 21.65 -6.33 -18.68
N SER A 289 21.52 -6.67 -17.39
CA SER A 289 21.30 -8.05 -16.94
C SER A 289 19.97 -8.60 -17.46
N GLY A 290 18.92 -7.75 -17.51
CA GLY A 290 17.63 -8.07 -18.13
C GLY A 290 17.77 -8.43 -19.61
N PHE A 291 18.42 -7.58 -20.40
CA PHE A 291 18.64 -7.83 -21.83
C PHE A 291 19.44 -9.12 -22.06
N LYS A 292 20.52 -9.32 -21.29
CA LYS A 292 21.33 -10.54 -21.32
C LYS A 292 20.50 -11.78 -20.99
N ALA A 293 19.67 -11.73 -19.95
CA ALA A 293 18.82 -12.84 -19.54
C ALA A 293 17.76 -13.19 -20.61
N VAL A 294 17.14 -12.19 -21.25
CA VAL A 294 16.22 -12.40 -22.37
C VAL A 294 16.93 -13.09 -23.55
N LEU A 295 18.14 -12.65 -23.90
CA LEU A 295 18.90 -13.27 -24.99
C LEU A 295 19.32 -14.71 -24.66
N CYS A 296 19.65 -15.00 -23.41
CA CYS A 296 20.01 -16.35 -22.97
C CYS A 296 18.80 -17.28 -22.89
N ASN A 297 17.58 -16.76 -22.64
CA ASN A 297 16.31 -17.48 -22.64
C ASN A 297 16.36 -18.85 -21.92
N ARG A 298 16.92 -18.86 -20.70
CA ARG A 298 17.14 -20.11 -19.93
C ARG A 298 15.87 -20.53 -19.21
N SER A 299 15.47 -21.77 -19.40
CA SER A 299 14.39 -22.41 -18.66
C SER A 299 14.91 -23.44 -17.66
N TYR A 300 14.25 -23.57 -16.53
CA TYR A 300 14.62 -24.45 -15.43
C TYR A 300 13.53 -25.49 -15.20
N GLU A 301 13.91 -26.74 -15.04
CA GLU A 301 12.97 -27.86 -14.83
C GLU A 301 12.71 -28.06 -13.33
N GLY A 302 11.46 -28.27 -12.96
CA GLY A 302 11.09 -28.56 -11.57
C GLY A 302 9.60 -28.81 -11.37
N THR A 303 9.26 -29.14 -10.13
CA THR A 303 7.90 -29.31 -9.64
C THR A 303 7.46 -28.07 -8.87
N VAL A 304 6.32 -27.51 -9.26
CA VAL A 304 5.63 -26.45 -8.52
C VAL A 304 4.40 -27.04 -7.86
N GLU A 305 4.33 -26.99 -6.54
CA GLU A 305 3.12 -27.34 -5.79
C GLU A 305 2.55 -26.08 -5.17
N PHE A 306 1.24 -25.87 -5.24
CA PHE A 306 0.63 -24.67 -4.70
C PHE A 306 -0.78 -24.90 -4.17
N LEU A 307 -1.13 -24.11 -3.16
CA LEU A 307 -2.42 -24.18 -2.50
C LEU A 307 -3.33 -23.07 -3.02
N THR A 308 -4.32 -23.41 -3.83
CA THR A 308 -5.28 -22.45 -4.38
C THR A 308 -6.28 -21.97 -3.33
N VAL A 309 -6.99 -20.89 -3.67
CA VAL A 309 -8.09 -20.36 -2.84
C VAL A 309 -9.42 -20.93 -3.37
N GLY A 310 -10.24 -21.48 -2.49
CA GLY A 310 -11.58 -21.97 -2.84
C GLY A 310 -12.61 -20.84 -2.94
N GLY A 311 -13.47 -20.91 -3.96
CA GLY A 311 -14.55 -19.95 -4.22
C GLY A 311 -14.40 -19.22 -5.57
N THR A 312 -15.51 -18.84 -6.19
CA THR A 312 -15.59 -18.22 -7.53
C THR A 312 -15.17 -16.74 -7.59
N GLU A 313 -14.79 -16.11 -6.47
CA GLU A 313 -14.73 -14.64 -6.35
C GLU A 313 -13.33 -14.01 -6.31
N ALA A 314 -12.27 -14.73 -6.70
CA ALA A 314 -10.91 -14.16 -6.64
C ALA A 314 -9.97 -14.78 -7.69
N ASN A 315 -10.20 -14.48 -8.97
CA ASN A 315 -9.27 -14.79 -10.05
C ASN A 315 -8.22 -13.67 -10.20
N PRO A 316 -6.93 -13.99 -10.41
CA PRO A 316 -5.91 -12.98 -10.76
C PRO A 316 -6.24 -12.13 -12.00
N ARG A 317 -7.15 -12.60 -12.87
CA ARG A 317 -7.67 -11.88 -14.03
C ARG A 317 -8.93 -11.08 -13.75
N ASP A 318 -9.41 -11.03 -12.51
CA ASP A 318 -10.52 -10.16 -12.14
C ASP A 318 -10.13 -8.72 -12.47
N GLN A 319 -10.96 -7.97 -13.19
CA GLN A 319 -10.61 -6.61 -13.60
C GLN A 319 -10.70 -5.59 -12.44
N THR A 320 -10.88 -6.05 -11.21
CA THR A 320 -10.95 -5.24 -10.01
C THR A 320 -9.57 -5.05 -9.40
N ARG A 321 -8.98 -3.87 -9.61
CA ARG A 321 -7.70 -3.49 -8.99
C ARG A 321 -7.88 -3.30 -7.48
N CYS A 322 -7.05 -3.99 -6.69
CA CYS A 322 -6.91 -3.67 -5.27
C CYS A 322 -6.24 -2.29 -5.12
N ARG A 323 -6.96 -1.35 -4.51
CA ARG A 323 -6.45 0.00 -4.26
C ARG A 323 -6.13 0.22 -2.80
N ALA A 324 -6.95 -0.33 -1.92
CA ALA A 324 -6.72 -0.34 -0.48
C ALA A 324 -6.97 -1.78 -0.02
N GLY A 325 -6.16 -2.27 0.90
CA GLY A 325 -6.40 -3.59 1.50
C GLY A 325 -7.64 -3.53 2.39
N GLU A 326 -8.57 -4.44 2.15
CA GLU A 326 -9.84 -4.55 2.88
C GLU A 326 -9.65 -4.58 4.40
N THR A 327 -10.34 -3.67 5.08
CA THR A 327 -10.48 -3.62 6.55
C THR A 327 -11.77 -4.30 7.03
N GLY A 328 -12.55 -4.90 6.13
CA GLY A 328 -13.91 -5.35 6.43
C GLY A 328 -14.36 -6.58 5.65
N THR A 329 -14.01 -7.76 6.15
CA THR A 329 -14.85 -8.97 6.18
C THR A 329 -14.39 -9.77 7.40
N ASN A 330 -15.32 -10.43 8.12
CA ASN A 330 -15.03 -11.26 9.29
C ASN A 330 -13.78 -12.10 9.04
N GLY A 331 -12.84 -12.13 10.00
CA GLY A 331 -11.45 -12.64 9.90
C GLY A 331 -11.26 -14.11 9.58
N VAL A 332 -12.04 -14.63 8.64
CA VAL A 332 -11.93 -15.96 8.05
C VAL A 332 -11.21 -15.77 6.73
N SER A 333 -9.96 -16.24 6.66
CA SER A 333 -9.30 -16.43 5.38
C SER A 333 -10.21 -17.35 4.53
N PRO A 334 -10.48 -17.06 3.23
CA PRO A 334 -11.30 -17.94 2.39
C PRO A 334 -10.90 -19.43 2.53
N PRO A 335 -11.78 -20.41 2.37
CA PRO A 335 -11.39 -21.82 2.53
C PRO A 335 -10.25 -22.15 1.55
N ALA A 336 -9.17 -22.74 2.05
CA ALA A 336 -8.13 -23.27 1.17
C ALA A 336 -8.68 -24.48 0.42
N SER A 337 -8.40 -24.59 -0.87
CA SER A 337 -8.70 -25.77 -1.68
C SER A 337 -7.58 -26.81 -1.55
N GLU A 338 -7.60 -27.83 -2.41
CA GLU A 338 -6.59 -28.88 -2.47
C GLU A 338 -5.26 -28.36 -3.04
N TRP A 339 -4.15 -28.98 -2.65
CA TRP A 339 -2.84 -28.73 -3.26
C TRP A 339 -2.87 -29.17 -4.73
N GLN A 340 -2.41 -28.28 -5.60
CA GLN A 340 -2.22 -28.57 -7.02
C GLN A 340 -0.73 -28.74 -7.30
N ARG A 341 -0.41 -29.59 -8.27
CA ARG A 341 0.96 -29.88 -8.69
C ARG A 341 1.10 -29.64 -10.19
N GLU A 342 2.06 -28.82 -10.57
CA GLU A 342 2.44 -28.58 -11.95
C GLU A 342 3.93 -28.86 -12.15
N GLN A 343 4.24 -29.74 -13.10
CA GLN A 343 5.61 -30.02 -13.51
C GLN A 343 5.90 -29.41 -14.88
N GLY A 344 7.16 -29.07 -15.10
CA GLY A 344 7.63 -28.65 -16.40
C GLY A 344 8.89 -27.79 -16.34
N ARG A 345 9.15 -27.13 -17.48
CA ARG A 345 10.25 -26.19 -17.65
C ARG A 345 9.73 -24.77 -17.64
N PHE A 346 10.28 -23.97 -16.74
CA PHE A 346 9.82 -22.60 -16.46
C PHE A 346 10.94 -21.61 -16.78
N LEU A 347 10.62 -20.57 -17.55
CA LEU A 347 11.47 -19.38 -17.72
C LEU A 347 11.41 -18.49 -16.47
N ALA A 348 10.22 -18.40 -15.85
CA ALA A 348 10.02 -17.65 -14.62
C ALA A 348 8.87 -18.24 -13.79
N ILE A 349 9.04 -18.20 -12.46
CA ILE A 349 7.99 -18.51 -11.48
C ILE A 349 7.91 -17.31 -10.56
N ASN A 350 6.81 -16.56 -10.59
CA ASN A 350 6.67 -15.32 -9.84
C ASN A 350 5.49 -15.42 -8.88
N LEU A 351 5.72 -15.13 -7.62
CA LEU A 351 4.68 -15.00 -6.61
C LEU A 351 4.61 -13.54 -6.19
N THR A 352 3.44 -12.92 -6.36
CA THR A 352 3.23 -11.49 -6.07
C THR A 352 2.16 -11.31 -4.99
N CYS A 353 2.53 -10.66 -3.88
CA CYS A 353 1.63 -10.45 -2.72
C CYS A 353 0.95 -9.05 -2.78
N MET A 354 1.22 -8.29 -3.84
CA MET A 354 0.63 -7.01 -4.20
C MET A 354 0.80 -6.81 -5.70
N SER A 355 0.33 -5.69 -6.27
CA SER A 355 0.49 -5.46 -7.71
C SER A 355 1.94 -5.42 -8.19
N SER A 356 2.87 -5.10 -7.30
CA SER A 356 4.28 -4.83 -7.61
C SER A 356 4.43 -3.73 -8.66
N ALA A 357 3.50 -2.77 -8.66
CA ALA A 357 3.53 -1.61 -9.54
C ALA A 357 4.65 -0.64 -9.16
N CYS A 358 5.26 -0.04 -10.17
CA CYS A 358 6.28 0.99 -10.00
C CYS A 358 6.22 1.98 -11.18
N PRO A 359 6.96 3.10 -11.14
CA PRO A 359 6.95 4.06 -12.25
C PRO A 359 7.34 3.47 -13.61
N LYS A 360 8.10 2.36 -13.63
CA LYS A 360 8.43 1.63 -14.87
C LYS A 360 7.29 0.72 -15.33
N SER A 361 6.53 0.10 -14.42
CA SER A 361 5.41 -0.80 -14.72
C SER A 361 4.21 -0.35 -13.88
N PRO A 362 3.38 0.58 -14.39
CA PRO A 362 2.36 1.27 -13.58
C PRO A 362 1.21 0.35 -13.16
N ASP A 363 1.00 -0.74 -13.89
CA ASP A 363 0.01 -1.78 -13.57
C ASP A 363 0.63 -2.93 -12.77
N GLY A 364 1.96 -3.03 -12.76
CA GLY A 364 2.72 -4.03 -12.03
C GLY A 364 2.71 -5.40 -12.69
N LEU A 365 3.15 -6.41 -11.94
CA LEU A 365 3.19 -7.80 -12.40
C LEU A 365 1.87 -8.52 -12.16
N SER A 366 1.02 -8.06 -11.24
CA SER A 366 -0.34 -8.57 -11.06
C SER A 366 -1.31 -7.45 -10.63
N PRO A 367 -1.95 -6.73 -11.55
CA PRO A 367 -2.79 -5.57 -11.25
C PRO A 367 -3.91 -5.82 -10.24
N SER A 368 -4.35 -7.07 -10.14
CA SER A 368 -5.48 -7.49 -9.30
C SER A 368 -5.04 -8.23 -8.03
N ALA A 369 -3.73 -8.34 -7.77
CA ALA A 369 -3.22 -8.85 -6.52
C ALA A 369 -3.64 -7.94 -5.36
N HIS A 370 -4.19 -8.55 -4.32
CA HIS A 370 -4.77 -7.83 -3.21
C HIS A 370 -3.72 -7.60 -2.11
N LEU A 371 -3.81 -6.45 -1.43
CA LEU A 371 -2.83 -6.06 -0.42
C LEU A 371 -2.96 -6.83 0.91
N ALA A 372 -4.13 -7.38 1.22
CA ALA A 372 -4.53 -7.74 2.60
C ALA A 372 -5.56 -8.91 2.74
N ASP A 373 -5.72 -9.75 1.72
CA ASP A 373 -6.73 -10.84 1.73
C ASP A 373 -6.16 -12.22 2.15
N GLY A 374 -4.86 -12.29 2.39
CA GLY A 374 -4.15 -13.53 2.70
C GLY A 374 -3.87 -14.39 1.48
N THR A 375 -3.73 -13.77 0.31
CA THR A 375 -3.46 -14.45 -0.95
C THR A 375 -2.29 -13.80 -1.69
N ALA A 376 -1.74 -14.54 -2.65
CA ALA A 376 -0.75 -14.03 -3.59
C ALA A 376 -1.04 -14.61 -4.97
N ASP A 377 -0.68 -13.87 -6.02
CA ASP A 377 -0.85 -14.33 -7.39
C ASP A 377 0.44 -15.01 -7.86
N LEU A 378 0.33 -16.31 -8.16
CA LEU A 378 1.36 -17.16 -8.73
C LEU A 378 1.27 -17.11 -10.26
N ILE A 379 2.33 -16.63 -10.90
CA ILE A 379 2.46 -16.51 -12.35
C ILE A 379 3.54 -17.49 -12.80
N LEU A 380 3.14 -18.49 -13.59
CA LEU A 380 4.04 -19.48 -14.15
C LEU A 380 4.28 -19.16 -15.63
N VAL A 381 5.53 -18.90 -15.99
CA VAL A 381 5.94 -18.67 -17.38
C VAL A 381 6.69 -19.89 -17.86
N ARG A 382 6.03 -20.73 -18.64
CA ARG A 382 6.60 -21.94 -19.25
C ARG A 382 7.57 -21.60 -20.36
N GLU A 383 8.44 -22.55 -20.69
CA GLU A 383 9.40 -22.43 -21.78
C GLU A 383 8.74 -21.94 -23.08
N CYS A 384 9.29 -20.86 -23.61
CA CYS A 384 8.86 -20.25 -24.86
C CYS A 384 10.05 -19.62 -25.60
N SER A 385 9.83 -19.12 -26.81
CA SER A 385 10.89 -18.45 -27.57
C SER A 385 11.27 -17.10 -26.93
N ALA A 386 12.50 -16.63 -27.13
CA ALA A 386 12.95 -15.33 -26.62
C ALA A 386 12.05 -14.17 -27.06
N LEU A 387 11.51 -14.22 -28.29
CA LEU A 387 10.52 -13.25 -28.78
C LEU A 387 9.18 -13.38 -28.05
N GLY A 388 8.74 -14.61 -27.74
CA GLY A 388 7.57 -14.87 -26.90
C GLY A 388 7.76 -14.29 -25.50
N PHE A 389 8.92 -14.50 -24.89
CA PHE A 389 9.24 -13.98 -23.57
C PHE A 389 9.37 -12.44 -23.57
N LEU A 390 10.00 -11.85 -24.58
CA LEU A 390 10.05 -10.40 -24.73
C LEU A 390 8.64 -9.80 -24.90
N ARG A 391 7.76 -10.49 -25.63
CA ARG A 391 6.34 -10.11 -25.75
C ARG A 391 5.62 -10.19 -24.41
N HIS A 392 5.95 -11.15 -23.55
CA HIS A 392 5.45 -11.19 -22.17
C HIS A 392 5.93 -9.97 -21.37
N LEU A 393 7.24 -9.65 -21.40
CA LEU A 393 7.77 -8.49 -20.70
C LEU A 393 7.17 -7.17 -21.19
N SER A 394 6.92 -7.03 -22.50
CA SER A 394 6.29 -5.84 -23.06
C SER A 394 4.84 -5.65 -22.58
N ARG A 395 4.14 -6.74 -22.21
CA ARG A 395 2.78 -6.65 -21.66
C ARG A 395 2.72 -6.02 -20.27
N HIS A 396 3.84 -5.92 -19.54
CA HIS A 396 3.88 -5.16 -18.29
C HIS A 396 3.96 -3.63 -18.52
N MET A 397 4.19 -3.22 -19.77
CA MET A 397 4.29 -1.82 -20.20
C MET A 397 3.08 -1.37 -21.03
N ASP A 398 2.34 -2.32 -21.60
CA ASP A 398 1.09 -2.08 -22.31
C ASP A 398 -0.09 -2.46 -21.41
N HIS A 399 -1.20 -1.73 -21.45
CA HIS A 399 -2.35 -1.96 -20.55
C HIS A 399 -3.16 -3.22 -20.92
N ARG A 400 -2.58 -4.18 -21.66
CA ARG A 400 -3.28 -5.40 -22.10
C ARG A 400 -3.20 -6.46 -21.01
N ASP A 401 -4.03 -7.50 -21.15
CA ASP A 401 -3.91 -8.67 -20.29
C ASP A 401 -2.51 -9.32 -20.47
N GLN A 402 -1.71 -9.19 -19.43
CA GLN A 402 -0.36 -9.73 -19.31
C GLN A 402 -0.32 -11.27 -19.18
N PHE A 403 -1.46 -11.87 -18.84
CA PHE A 403 -1.61 -13.32 -18.71
C PHE A 403 -2.17 -13.96 -19.99
N ASP A 404 -2.66 -13.18 -20.95
CA ASP A 404 -3.20 -13.66 -22.24
C ASP A 404 -2.09 -14.07 -23.21
N LEU A 405 -1.34 -15.10 -22.82
CA LEU A 405 -0.27 -15.75 -23.57
C LEU A 405 -0.32 -17.27 -23.31
N PRO A 406 -0.12 -18.12 -24.34
CA PRO A 406 -0.34 -19.56 -24.23
C PRO A 406 0.66 -20.30 -23.32
N PHE A 407 1.78 -19.65 -22.99
CA PHE A 407 2.82 -20.17 -22.10
C PHE A 407 2.77 -19.54 -20.70
N VAL A 408 1.73 -18.75 -20.38
CA VAL A 408 1.56 -18.11 -19.06
C VAL A 408 0.31 -18.66 -18.39
N SER A 409 0.47 -19.23 -17.19
CA SER A 409 -0.65 -19.55 -16.30
C SER A 409 -0.59 -18.69 -15.05
N VAL A 410 -1.75 -18.39 -14.46
CA VAL A 410 -1.86 -17.56 -13.26
C VAL A 410 -2.87 -18.15 -12.29
N HIS A 411 -2.48 -18.25 -11.02
CA HIS A 411 -3.25 -18.87 -9.95
C HIS A 411 -3.22 -18.00 -8.71
N ARG A 412 -4.38 -17.78 -8.06
CA ARG A 412 -4.41 -17.17 -6.74
C ARG A 412 -4.15 -18.23 -5.68
N VAL A 413 -3.11 -18.05 -4.88
CA VAL A 413 -2.59 -19.07 -3.97
C VAL A 413 -2.33 -18.53 -2.57
N ARG A 414 -2.11 -19.45 -1.63
CA ARG A 414 -1.73 -19.16 -0.23
C ARG A 414 -0.38 -19.71 0.17
N ALA A 415 0.04 -20.74 -0.55
CA ALA A 415 1.29 -21.41 -0.31
C ALA A 415 1.82 -21.92 -1.64
N LEU A 416 3.13 -21.98 -1.72
CA LEU A 416 3.89 -22.46 -2.85
C LEU A 416 4.99 -23.36 -2.30
N ARG A 417 5.30 -24.44 -3.01
CA ARG A 417 6.53 -25.21 -2.86
C ARG A 417 7.12 -25.37 -4.25
N PHE A 418 8.42 -25.21 -4.33
CA PHE A 418 9.14 -25.46 -5.56
C PHE A 418 10.31 -26.36 -5.26
N THR A 419 10.43 -27.42 -6.05
CA THR A 419 11.55 -28.36 -6.00
C THR A 419 12.15 -28.43 -7.40
N PRO A 420 13.41 -28.02 -7.59
CA PRO A 420 14.07 -28.17 -8.87
C PRO A 420 14.37 -29.65 -9.14
N LYS A 421 14.26 -30.07 -10.40
CA LYS A 421 14.40 -31.49 -10.76
C LYS A 421 15.74 -32.11 -10.35
N GLN A 422 16.82 -31.33 -10.44
CA GLN A 422 18.16 -31.78 -10.04
C GLN A 422 18.22 -32.26 -8.58
N LEU A 423 17.42 -31.66 -7.69
CA LEU A 423 17.36 -32.08 -6.28
C LEU A 423 16.35 -33.22 -6.05
N GLU A 424 15.38 -33.41 -6.94
CA GLU A 424 14.52 -34.60 -6.92
C GLU A 424 15.34 -35.86 -7.26
N ASP A 425 16.22 -35.76 -8.27
CA ASP A 425 17.06 -36.88 -8.73
C ASP A 425 18.14 -37.27 -7.71
N ASP A 426 18.67 -36.31 -6.93
CA ASP A 426 19.69 -36.55 -5.89
C ASP A 426 19.14 -37.33 -4.68
N ASP A 427 17.85 -37.17 -4.34
CA ASP A 427 17.19 -37.91 -3.25
C ASP A 427 16.83 -39.37 -3.66
N GLU A 428 16.71 -39.66 -4.96
CA GLU A 428 16.37 -41.00 -5.48
C GLU A 428 17.60 -41.87 -5.87
N GLY A 429 18.83 -41.35 -5.72
CA GLY A 429 20.05 -42.17 -5.73
C GLY A 429 20.50 -42.71 -7.10
N GLU A 430 20.15 -42.07 -8.21
CA GLU A 430 20.65 -42.45 -9.53
C GLU A 430 21.90 -41.65 -9.95
N GLN A 431 22.98 -42.37 -10.31
CA GLN A 431 24.22 -41.76 -10.81
C GLN A 431 23.99 -41.12 -12.21
N PRO A 432 24.47 -39.89 -12.47
CA PRO A 432 24.18 -39.22 -13.73
C PRO A 432 25.04 -39.75 -14.88
N GLY A 433 24.40 -40.49 -15.79
CA GLY A 433 24.93 -40.87 -17.10
C GLY A 433 25.00 -39.67 -18.06
N ARG A 434 26.23 -39.23 -18.37
CA ARG A 434 26.53 -38.17 -19.34
C ARG A 434 25.92 -38.44 -20.73
N ARG A 435 25.02 -37.57 -21.22
CA ARG A 435 24.76 -37.39 -22.66
C ARG A 435 24.61 -35.90 -23.01
N GLY A 436 25.62 -35.34 -23.68
CA GLY A 436 25.60 -33.99 -24.21
C GLY A 436 25.13 -33.95 -25.68
N TRP A 437 24.18 -33.06 -25.99
CA TRP A 437 23.77 -32.73 -27.36
C TRP A 437 24.61 -31.54 -27.86
N LYS A 438 25.28 -31.67 -29.02
CA LYS A 438 26.02 -30.58 -29.68
C LYS A 438 25.19 -29.95 -30.80
N GLY A 439 24.79 -28.70 -30.62
CA GLY A 439 24.25 -27.81 -31.66
C GLY A 439 25.18 -26.60 -31.89
N LEU A 440 25.24 -26.11 -33.12
CA LEU A 440 26.33 -25.30 -33.71
C LEU A 440 26.52 -23.85 -33.16
N LEU A 441 25.73 -23.41 -32.17
CA LEU A 441 25.87 -22.08 -31.51
C LEU A 441 25.88 -22.16 -29.97
N GLY A 442 25.92 -23.37 -29.39
CA GLY A 442 25.83 -23.61 -27.94
C GLY A 442 27.12 -23.39 -27.13
N GLY A 443 28.09 -22.61 -27.62
CA GLY A 443 29.45 -22.57 -27.03
C GLY A 443 29.64 -21.62 -25.84
N LEU A 444 28.79 -20.62 -25.64
CA LEU A 444 29.02 -19.58 -24.61
C LEU A 444 28.38 -19.86 -23.25
N CYS A 445 27.56 -20.90 -23.12
CA CYS A 445 26.73 -21.15 -21.92
C CYS A 445 26.65 -22.63 -21.51
N CYS A 446 27.49 -23.52 -22.05
CA CYS A 446 27.46 -24.94 -21.72
C CYS A 446 28.43 -25.30 -20.58
N GLY A 447 27.96 -25.09 -19.35
CA GLY A 447 28.27 -25.95 -18.19
C GLY A 447 27.02 -26.76 -17.83
N GLU A 448 27.06 -27.56 -16.76
CA GLU A 448 25.84 -28.08 -16.10
C GLU A 448 24.79 -26.96 -16.04
N GLN A 449 23.51 -27.27 -16.31
CA GLN A 449 22.46 -26.24 -16.17
C GLN A 449 22.45 -25.79 -14.71
N PRO A 450 22.95 -24.59 -14.40
CA PRO A 450 23.02 -24.16 -13.02
C PRO A 450 21.58 -23.98 -12.54
N LEU A 451 21.32 -24.37 -11.29
CA LEU A 451 20.09 -23.94 -10.62
C LEU A 451 19.98 -22.42 -10.73
N SER A 452 18.79 -21.90 -11.06
CA SER A 452 18.54 -20.47 -10.93
C SER A 452 18.54 -20.08 -9.45
N SER A 453 18.73 -18.79 -9.19
CA SER A 453 18.44 -18.19 -7.88
C SER A 453 17.00 -17.69 -7.80
N TRP A 454 16.49 -17.52 -6.58
CA TRP A 454 15.29 -16.73 -6.30
C TRP A 454 15.65 -15.27 -6.00
N SER A 455 14.82 -14.35 -6.46
CA SER A 455 14.75 -12.97 -5.96
C SER A 455 13.59 -12.84 -4.98
N CYS A 456 13.84 -12.19 -3.84
CA CYS A 456 12.88 -11.92 -2.79
C CYS A 456 12.96 -10.42 -2.47
N ASP A 457 12.00 -9.65 -2.98
CA ASP A 457 11.96 -8.17 -2.93
C ASP A 457 13.27 -7.49 -3.34
N GLY A 458 13.93 -8.02 -4.38
CA GLY A 458 15.17 -7.48 -4.93
C GLY A 458 16.46 -8.05 -4.32
N GLU A 459 16.38 -9.00 -3.40
CA GLU A 459 17.53 -9.71 -2.83
C GLU A 459 17.57 -11.20 -3.24
N THR A 460 18.76 -11.77 -3.43
CA THR A 460 18.90 -13.18 -3.86
C THR A 460 18.80 -14.14 -2.67
N LEU A 461 18.16 -15.30 -2.87
CA LEU A 461 18.18 -16.41 -1.91
C LEU A 461 19.25 -17.45 -2.26
N PRO A 462 19.83 -18.14 -1.26
CA PRO A 462 20.92 -19.09 -1.46
C PRO A 462 20.46 -20.50 -1.90
N HIS A 463 19.18 -20.84 -1.71
CA HIS A 463 18.62 -22.16 -2.02
C HIS A 463 17.57 -22.05 -3.12
N ALA A 464 17.51 -23.07 -3.98
CA ALA A 464 16.58 -23.15 -5.10
C ALA A 464 15.27 -23.85 -4.72
N ASP A 465 15.33 -24.88 -3.87
CA ASP A 465 14.15 -25.49 -3.27
C ASP A 465 13.64 -24.58 -2.14
N ILE A 466 12.37 -24.19 -2.22
CA ILE A 466 11.76 -23.33 -1.20
C ILE A 466 10.30 -23.70 -0.97
N SER A 467 9.81 -23.32 0.20
CA SER A 467 8.39 -23.21 0.49
C SER A 467 8.05 -21.78 0.85
N VAL A 468 6.90 -21.30 0.38
CA VAL A 468 6.39 -19.96 0.65
C VAL A 468 5.01 -20.07 1.23
N ARG A 469 4.71 -19.25 2.24
CA ARG A 469 3.38 -19.14 2.86
C ARG A 469 2.98 -17.67 2.98
N VAL A 470 1.75 -17.35 2.58
CA VAL A 470 1.17 -16.02 2.72
C VAL A 470 0.54 -15.87 4.10
N HIS A 471 0.91 -14.81 4.81
CA HIS A 471 0.37 -14.43 6.12
C HIS A 471 -0.52 -13.21 5.95
N ARG A 472 -1.82 -13.41 6.22
CA ARG A 472 -2.84 -12.37 6.08
C ARG A 472 -2.60 -11.22 7.05
N GLN A 473 -2.50 -10.00 6.54
CA GLN A 473 -2.44 -8.75 7.31
C GLN A 473 -1.37 -8.76 8.41
N LEU A 474 -0.20 -9.35 8.14
CA LEU A 474 0.84 -9.54 9.14
C LEU A 474 1.45 -8.21 9.60
N ILE A 475 1.48 -7.19 8.74
CA ILE A 475 2.01 -5.86 9.10
C ILE A 475 1.02 -4.75 8.75
N HIS A 476 1.25 -3.57 9.31
CA HIS A 476 0.47 -2.37 9.01
C HIS A 476 1.39 -1.21 8.61
N LEU A 477 1.04 -0.55 7.51
CA LEU A 477 1.70 0.66 7.04
C LEU A 477 0.89 1.91 7.39
N PHE A 478 1.59 3.03 7.52
CA PHE A 478 0.98 4.36 7.44
C PHE A 478 0.68 4.73 5.98
N ALA A 479 -0.36 4.12 5.42
CA ALA A 479 -0.85 4.37 4.08
C ALA A 479 -2.38 4.20 4.06
N ARG A 480 -3.03 4.71 3.01
CA ARG A 480 -4.49 4.63 2.83
C ARG A 480 -4.91 3.76 1.64
N GLY A 481 -3.99 3.43 0.74
CA GLY A 481 -4.30 2.88 -0.57
C GLY A 481 -4.19 3.91 -1.69
N ILE A 482 -4.30 3.44 -2.93
CA ILE A 482 -4.20 4.24 -4.16
C ILE A 482 -5.50 5.03 -4.38
N GLU A 483 -5.40 6.36 -4.30
CA GLU A 483 -6.54 7.26 -4.53
C GLU A 483 -7.08 7.14 -5.97
N GLN A 484 -8.39 7.28 -6.15
CA GLN A 484 -8.96 7.42 -7.49
C GLN A 484 -8.56 8.79 -8.03
N GLY A 485 -7.87 8.83 -9.18
CA GLY A 485 -7.77 10.06 -9.93
C GLY A 485 -9.18 10.55 -10.22
N MET A 486 -9.54 11.74 -9.76
CA MET A 486 -10.69 12.45 -10.28
C MET A 486 -10.43 12.61 -11.77
N GLY A 487 -11.01 11.74 -12.59
CA GLY A 487 -11.14 12.01 -14.00
C GLY A 487 -11.79 13.39 -14.10
N LEU A 488 -11.06 14.34 -14.66
CA LEU A 488 -11.67 15.58 -15.12
C LEU A 488 -12.76 15.16 -16.09
N LEU A 489 -14.02 15.24 -15.63
CA LEU A 489 -15.21 15.15 -16.48
C LEU A 489 -15.22 16.32 -17.46
#